data_AF-A0ABD2PQW9-F1
#
_entry.id   AF-A0ABD2PQW9-F1
#
_cell.length_a   1.000
_cell.length_b   1.000
_cell.length_c   1.000
_cell.angle_alpha   90.00
_cell.angle_beta   90.00
_cell.angle_gamma   90.00
#
_symmetry.space_group_name_H-M   'P 1'
#
loop_
_entity.id
_entity.type
_entity.pdbx_description
1 polymer ?
#
loop_
_entity_poly.entity_id
_entity_poly.type
_entity_poly.pdbx_seq_one_letter_code
_entity_poly.pdbx_strand_id
1 'polypeptide(L)'
;MGQRDLIEWASMTTHGRAAIHLFPHYAWSDTVAGRVEEEQRLASASAAFYSRPKKQRPRNFVECHFKRPWQSLVDGADPFILRDEHLLKLLVTRMLDACCKPLSPARLTRKHLADYHSSLNSALVLTLVKCCKRGSPKPYSAIHLMDYSSHPALGYTILGGFHPGVASGFGLALISLAGLAKCFELYPNTALSFVMLCPESSKLYPIKLSLADSFTQSY
;
A
#
# COMPACT_ATOMS: atom_id res chain seq x y z
N MET A 1 19.92 13.40 19.61
CA MET A 1 19.20 12.81 18.46
C MET A 1 18.11 13.78 18.05
N GLY A 2 18.03 14.13 16.77
CA GLY A 2 16.96 15.00 16.27
C GLY A 2 15.66 14.23 16.09
N GLN A 3 14.53 14.96 16.01
CA GLN A 3 13.21 14.37 15.73
C GLN A 3 13.19 13.59 14.40
N ARG A 4 13.99 14.02 13.41
CA ARG A 4 14.20 13.31 12.14
C ARG A 4 14.85 11.95 12.34
N ASP A 5 15.88 11.86 13.18
CA ASP A 5 16.58 10.59 13.46
C ASP A 5 15.68 9.62 14.23
N LEU A 6 14.84 10.14 15.12
CA LEU A 6 13.84 9.37 15.86
C LEU A 6 12.71 8.86 14.93
N ILE A 7 12.24 9.69 13.99
CA ILE A 7 11.27 9.27 12.97
C ILE A 7 11.92 8.24 12.03
N GLU A 8 13.18 8.43 11.64
CA GLU A 8 13.91 7.50 10.79
C GLU A 8 14.12 6.16 11.48
N TRP A 9 14.54 6.15 12.75
CA TRP A 9 14.66 4.93 13.58
C TRP A 9 13.32 4.25 13.86
N ALA A 10 12.28 5.01 14.21
CA ALA A 10 10.93 4.50 14.39
C ALA A 10 10.38 3.94 13.07
N SER A 11 10.66 4.60 11.95
CA SER A 11 10.30 4.11 10.63
C SER A 11 11.11 2.87 10.26
N MET A 12 12.42 2.77 10.53
CA MET A 12 13.23 1.59 10.26
C MET A 12 12.79 0.36 11.04
N THR A 13 12.51 0.52 12.35
CA THR A 13 11.95 -0.56 13.18
C THR A 13 10.55 -0.97 12.69
N THR A 14 9.80 -0.02 12.17
CA THR A 14 8.48 -0.22 11.57
C THR A 14 8.52 -0.83 10.15
N HIS A 15 9.52 -0.51 9.33
CA HIS A 15 9.76 -1.09 8.00
C HIS A 15 10.29 -2.52 8.12
N GLY A 16 11.06 -2.83 9.18
CA GLY A 16 11.63 -4.14 9.43
C GLY A 16 10.72 -5.12 10.17
N ARG A 17 9.76 -4.63 10.99
CA ARG A 17 8.83 -5.49 11.75
C ARG A 17 7.38 -5.43 11.28
N ALA A 18 6.99 -4.35 10.60
CA ALA A 18 5.63 -4.06 10.15
C ALA A 18 4.55 -4.33 11.24
N ALA A 19 4.92 -4.09 12.50
CA ALA A 19 4.07 -4.38 13.65
C ALA A 19 2.93 -3.35 13.77
N ILE A 20 1.71 -3.82 14.05
CA ILE A 20 0.42 -3.08 14.16
C ILE A 20 0.44 -1.90 15.16
N HIS A 21 1.52 -1.71 15.92
CA HIS A 21 1.75 -0.55 16.80
C HIS A 21 2.46 0.63 16.10
N LEU A 22 2.44 0.70 14.76
CA LEU A 22 3.19 1.67 13.95
C LEU A 22 3.01 3.13 14.41
N PHE A 23 4.15 3.77 14.69
CA PHE A 23 4.39 5.18 14.42
C PHE A 23 5.00 5.29 13.02
N PRO A 24 4.65 6.28 12.19
CA PRO A 24 3.81 7.46 12.51
C PRO A 24 2.30 7.26 12.31
N HIS A 25 1.49 8.08 13.00
CA HIS A 25 0.04 7.90 13.06
C HIS A 25 -0.65 8.08 11.71
N TYR A 26 -0.06 8.82 10.77
CA TYR A 26 -0.57 8.93 9.39
C TYR A 26 -0.60 7.61 8.61
N ALA A 27 0.05 6.53 9.09
CA ALA A 27 -0.15 5.19 8.55
C ALA A 27 -1.57 4.64 8.84
N TRP A 28 -2.29 5.26 9.77
CA TRP A 28 -3.63 4.89 10.20
C TRP A 28 -4.69 5.89 9.71
N SER A 29 -4.92 5.91 8.40
CA SER A 29 -5.81 6.87 7.71
C SER A 29 -7.28 6.80 8.12
N ASP A 30 -7.68 5.76 8.84
CA ASP A 30 -9.01 5.57 9.43
C ASP A 30 -9.15 6.18 10.84
N THR A 31 -8.04 6.52 11.50
CA THR A 31 -8.06 7.17 12.83
C THR A 31 -8.14 8.70 12.70
N VAL A 32 -8.70 9.37 13.72
CA VAL A 32 -8.75 10.85 13.75
C VAL A 32 -7.34 11.44 13.74
N ALA A 33 -6.44 10.91 14.57
CA ALA A 33 -5.05 11.38 14.65
C ALA A 33 -4.32 11.20 13.30
N GLY A 34 -4.46 10.03 12.67
CA GLY A 34 -3.85 9.76 11.37
C GLY A 34 -4.38 10.67 10.27
N ARG A 35 -5.69 10.95 10.24
CA ARG A 35 -6.29 11.89 9.27
C ARG A 35 -5.76 13.32 9.42
N VAL A 36 -5.59 13.79 10.65
CA VAL A 36 -5.08 15.14 10.94
C VAL A 36 -3.59 15.25 10.55
N GLU A 37 -2.77 14.28 10.94
CA GLU A 37 -1.34 14.27 10.59
C GLU A 37 -1.13 14.12 9.07
N GLU A 38 -1.93 13.29 8.42
CA GLU A 38 -1.93 13.16 6.97
C GLU A 38 -2.27 14.49 6.29
N GLU A 39 -3.32 15.18 6.75
CA GLU A 39 -3.75 16.46 6.18
C GLU A 39 -2.65 17.53 6.30
N GLN A 40 -1.99 17.62 7.44
CA GLN A 40 -0.83 18.51 7.64
C GLN A 40 0.31 18.19 6.68
N ARG A 41 0.60 16.89 6.48
CA ARG A 41 1.65 16.43 5.56
C ARG A 41 1.29 16.75 4.11
N LEU A 42 0.06 16.51 3.68
CA LEU A 42 -0.43 16.82 2.33
C LEU A 42 -0.39 18.34 2.08
N ALA A 43 -0.81 19.15 3.05
CA ALA A 43 -0.73 20.62 2.97
C ALA A 43 0.72 21.10 2.84
N SER A 44 1.63 20.53 3.64
CA SER A 44 3.07 20.84 3.59
C SER A 44 3.70 20.45 2.25
N ALA A 45 3.36 19.26 1.73
CA ALA A 45 3.83 18.78 0.43
C ALA A 45 3.30 19.65 -0.72
N SER A 46 2.04 20.04 -0.67
CA SER A 46 1.41 20.96 -1.62
C SER A 46 2.12 22.31 -1.62
N ALA A 47 2.30 22.93 -0.45
CA ALA A 47 3.03 24.19 -0.32
C ALA A 47 4.46 24.10 -0.88
N ALA A 48 5.18 23.01 -0.58
CA ALA A 48 6.54 22.78 -1.08
C ALA A 48 6.61 22.54 -2.60
N PHE A 49 5.55 22.02 -3.20
CA PHE A 49 5.46 21.85 -4.65
C PHE A 49 5.16 23.18 -5.35
N TYR A 50 4.19 23.94 -4.83
CA TYR A 50 3.78 25.21 -5.42
C TYR A 50 4.78 26.34 -5.17
N SER A 51 5.65 26.25 -4.15
CA SER A 51 6.76 27.19 -3.96
C SER A 51 7.82 27.09 -5.08
N ARG A 52 7.93 25.94 -5.75
CA ARG A 52 8.87 25.75 -6.86
C ARG A 52 8.36 26.45 -8.12
N PRO A 53 9.24 27.12 -8.90
CA PRO A 53 8.89 27.66 -10.21
C PRO A 53 8.35 26.57 -11.15
N LYS A 54 7.39 26.91 -12.03
CA LYS A 54 6.72 25.95 -12.94
C LYS A 54 7.69 25.07 -13.74
N LYS A 55 8.82 25.62 -14.21
CA LYS A 55 9.84 24.90 -14.99
C LYS A 55 10.61 23.84 -14.19
N GLN A 56 10.62 23.95 -12.86
CA GLN A 56 11.29 23.01 -11.94
C GLN A 56 10.32 21.97 -11.34
N ARG A 57 9.03 22.05 -11.67
CA ARG A 57 8.05 21.07 -11.22
C ARG A 57 8.10 19.83 -12.13
N PRO A 58 7.94 18.61 -11.57
CA PRO A 58 7.78 17.41 -12.36
C PRO A 58 6.62 17.56 -13.36
N ARG A 59 6.87 17.28 -14.65
CA ARG A 59 5.85 17.44 -15.71
C ARG A 59 4.72 16.42 -15.61
N ASN A 60 5.02 15.23 -15.08
CA ASN A 60 4.08 14.10 -14.97
C ASN A 60 3.51 13.97 -13.55
N PHE A 61 3.45 15.06 -12.80
CA PHE A 61 2.96 15.04 -11.44
C PHE A 61 1.45 14.80 -11.41
N VAL A 62 1.01 13.74 -10.73
CA VAL A 62 -0.41 13.43 -10.61
C VAL A 62 -0.97 14.13 -9.37
N GLU A 63 -2.06 14.88 -9.49
CA GLU A 63 -2.66 15.60 -8.34
C GLU A 63 -3.07 14.70 -7.15
N CYS A 64 -3.10 13.37 -7.35
CA CYS A 64 -3.35 12.41 -6.28
C CYS A 64 -2.33 12.48 -5.12
N HIS A 65 -1.18 13.16 -5.30
CA HIS A 65 -0.17 13.36 -4.27
C HIS A 65 -0.55 14.33 -3.14
N PHE A 66 -1.64 15.09 -3.29
CA PHE A 66 -2.14 16.03 -2.26
C PHE A 66 -3.52 15.65 -1.74
N LYS A 67 -4.06 14.49 -2.13
CA LYS A 67 -5.37 13.98 -1.71
C LYS A 67 -5.17 12.70 -0.92
N ARG A 68 -6.20 12.27 -0.17
CA ARG A 68 -6.24 10.96 0.52
C ARG A 68 -6.51 9.88 -0.52
N PRO A 69 -5.49 9.18 -1.06
CA PRO A 69 -5.71 8.33 -2.23
C PRO A 69 -6.49 7.06 -1.87
N TRP A 70 -6.51 6.68 -0.59
CA TRP A 70 -7.26 5.55 -0.05
C TRP A 70 -8.78 5.67 -0.26
N GLN A 71 -9.32 6.89 -0.30
CA GLN A 71 -10.76 7.10 -0.55
C GLN A 71 -11.14 6.65 -1.97
N SER A 72 -10.24 6.77 -2.95
CA SER A 72 -10.50 6.29 -4.31
C SER A 72 -10.43 4.76 -4.47
N LEU A 73 -9.93 4.05 -3.45
CA LEU A 73 -9.81 2.58 -3.46
C LEU A 73 -11.10 1.86 -3.01
N VAL A 74 -12.05 2.59 -2.44
CA VAL A 74 -13.28 2.07 -1.86
C VAL A 74 -14.48 2.77 -2.48
N ASP A 75 -15.54 2.01 -2.76
CA ASP A 75 -16.72 2.50 -3.47
C ASP A 75 -17.63 3.31 -2.51
N GLY A 76 -17.25 4.56 -2.22
CA GLY A 76 -18.11 5.56 -1.54
C GLY A 76 -18.32 5.38 -0.04
N ALA A 77 -17.74 4.34 0.57
CA ALA A 77 -17.75 4.12 2.01
C ALA A 77 -16.43 4.59 2.65
N ASP A 78 -16.45 4.92 3.94
CA ASP A 78 -15.23 5.28 4.67
C ASP A 78 -14.31 4.06 4.78
N PRO A 79 -13.05 4.15 4.28
CA PRO A 79 -12.11 3.06 4.38
C PRO A 79 -11.70 2.87 5.84
N PHE A 80 -11.61 1.61 6.28
CA PHE A 80 -10.99 1.26 7.56
C PHE A 80 -9.83 0.31 7.34
N ILE A 81 -8.88 0.31 8.26
CA ILE A 81 -7.74 -0.60 8.19
C ILE A 81 -8.08 -1.85 8.99
N LEU A 82 -8.06 -3.00 8.32
CA LEU A 82 -8.24 -4.29 8.96
C LEU A 82 -7.00 -4.61 9.80
N ARG A 83 -7.20 -4.69 11.11
CA ARG A 83 -6.13 -4.96 12.11
C ARG A 83 -6.32 -6.25 12.89
N ASP A 84 -7.45 -6.93 12.70
CA ASP A 84 -7.73 -8.18 13.41
C ASP A 84 -6.74 -9.26 12.95
N GLU A 85 -5.90 -9.72 13.88
CA GLU A 85 -4.80 -10.64 13.58
C GLU A 85 -5.29 -11.98 13.02
N HIS A 86 -6.43 -12.47 13.50
CA HIS A 86 -7.00 -13.75 13.06
C HIS A 86 -7.56 -13.64 11.65
N LEU A 87 -8.29 -12.56 11.36
CA LEU A 87 -8.80 -12.28 10.02
C LEU A 87 -7.69 -11.97 9.02
N LEU A 88 -6.66 -11.23 9.41
CA LEU A 88 -5.49 -10.98 8.56
C LEU A 88 -4.79 -12.29 8.21
N LYS A 89 -4.51 -13.14 9.20
CA LYS A 89 -3.88 -14.45 8.95
C LYS A 89 -4.76 -15.35 8.07
N LEU A 90 -6.07 -15.38 8.30
CA LEU A 90 -6.96 -16.30 7.61
C LEU A 90 -7.34 -15.82 6.21
N LEU A 91 -7.74 -14.55 6.03
CA LEU A 91 -8.21 -14.01 4.76
C LEU A 91 -7.04 -13.52 3.91
N VAL A 92 -6.14 -12.71 4.48
CA VAL A 92 -5.14 -12.01 3.69
C VAL A 92 -3.98 -12.93 3.32
N THR A 93 -3.49 -13.79 4.23
CA THR A 93 -2.46 -14.78 3.86
C THR A 93 -2.96 -15.66 2.72
N ARG A 94 -4.21 -16.13 2.84
CA ARG A 94 -4.87 -16.95 1.82
C ARG A 94 -4.98 -16.24 0.47
N MET A 95 -5.39 -14.97 0.47
CA MET A 95 -5.49 -14.17 -0.74
C MET A 95 -4.12 -13.84 -1.34
N LEU A 96 -3.14 -13.42 -0.54
CA LEU A 96 -1.79 -13.12 -1.03
C LEU A 96 -1.06 -14.37 -1.52
N ASP A 97 -1.22 -15.52 -0.86
CA ASP A 97 -0.72 -16.80 -1.35
C ASP A 97 -1.39 -17.21 -2.67
N ALA A 98 -2.69 -16.91 -2.81
CA ALA A 98 -3.42 -17.15 -4.04
C ALA A 98 -2.98 -16.27 -5.23
N CYS A 99 -2.35 -15.12 -4.97
CA CYS A 99 -1.68 -14.34 -6.02
C CYS A 99 -0.57 -15.16 -6.69
N CYS A 100 0.15 -15.98 -5.91
CA CYS A 100 1.27 -16.79 -6.40
C CYS A 100 0.84 -18.15 -6.97
N LYS A 101 -0.40 -18.59 -6.74
CA LYS A 101 -0.90 -19.93 -7.12
C LYS A 101 -2.19 -19.82 -7.96
N PRO A 102 -2.15 -20.15 -9.26
CA PRO A 102 -3.27 -19.95 -10.19
C PRO A 102 -4.53 -20.75 -9.87
N LEU A 103 -4.41 -21.88 -9.15
CA LEU A 103 -5.52 -22.79 -8.81
C LEU A 103 -5.77 -22.89 -7.29
N SER A 104 -5.39 -21.85 -6.54
CA SER A 104 -5.59 -21.87 -5.09
C SER A 104 -7.09 -21.84 -4.73
N PRO A 105 -7.60 -22.76 -3.89
CA PRO A 105 -8.96 -22.70 -3.36
C PRO A 105 -9.17 -21.48 -2.42
N ALA A 106 -8.11 -20.72 -2.17
CA ALA A 106 -8.06 -19.58 -1.27
C ALA A 106 -8.40 -18.22 -1.95
N ARG A 107 -8.86 -18.23 -3.21
CA ARG A 107 -9.28 -17.03 -3.96
C ARG A 107 -10.66 -16.57 -3.50
N LEU A 108 -10.70 -15.52 -2.70
CA LEU A 108 -11.94 -14.92 -2.23
C LEU A 108 -12.49 -13.92 -3.25
N THR A 109 -13.82 -13.98 -3.46
CA THR A 109 -14.58 -13.06 -4.32
C THR A 109 -15.16 -11.93 -3.46
N ARG A 110 -15.60 -10.82 -4.08
CA ARG A 110 -16.29 -9.73 -3.35
C ARG A 110 -17.56 -10.24 -2.67
N LYS A 111 -18.23 -11.22 -3.27
CA LYS A 111 -19.40 -11.89 -2.66
C LYS A 111 -19.01 -12.59 -1.37
N HIS A 112 -17.96 -13.42 -1.37
CA HIS A 112 -17.51 -14.10 -0.15
C HIS A 112 -17.14 -13.12 0.97
N LEU A 113 -16.56 -11.97 0.63
CA LEU A 113 -16.26 -10.91 1.61
C LEU A 113 -17.55 -10.28 2.16
N ALA A 114 -18.51 -9.96 1.29
CA ALA A 114 -19.78 -9.37 1.67
C ALA A 114 -20.62 -10.32 2.54
N ASP A 115 -20.61 -11.62 2.21
CA ASP A 115 -21.34 -12.67 2.92
C ASP A 115 -20.80 -12.87 4.35
N TYR A 116 -19.48 -12.71 4.55
CA TYR A 116 -18.89 -12.73 5.89
C TYR A 116 -19.22 -11.47 6.67
N HIS A 117 -18.96 -10.29 6.09
CA HIS A 117 -19.32 -9.01 6.69
C HIS A 117 -19.33 -7.89 5.65
N SER A 118 -20.43 -7.15 5.54
CA SER A 118 -20.62 -6.12 4.51
C SER A 118 -19.53 -5.05 4.46
N SER A 119 -18.96 -4.69 5.62
CA SER A 119 -17.89 -3.69 5.71
C SER A 119 -16.57 -4.16 5.10
N LEU A 120 -16.31 -5.46 4.92
CA LEU A 120 -15.03 -5.95 4.38
C LEU A 120 -14.76 -5.46 2.96
N ASN A 121 -15.77 -5.01 2.23
CA ASN A 121 -15.60 -4.38 0.93
C ASN A 121 -14.90 -3.02 0.99
N SER A 122 -14.89 -2.37 2.16
CA SER A 122 -14.22 -1.10 2.45
C SER A 122 -12.93 -1.29 3.25
N ALA A 123 -12.53 -2.54 3.49
CA ALA A 123 -11.33 -2.85 4.25
C ALA A 123 -10.07 -2.60 3.43
N LEU A 124 -9.14 -1.87 4.03
CA LEU A 124 -7.76 -1.73 3.59
C LEU A 124 -6.86 -2.61 4.45
N VAL A 125 -5.86 -3.20 3.82
CA VAL A 125 -4.87 -4.04 4.50
C VAL A 125 -3.50 -3.42 4.38
N LEU A 126 -2.78 -3.36 5.50
CA LEU A 126 -1.38 -2.97 5.52
C LEU A 126 -0.52 -4.13 5.00
N THR A 127 0.21 -3.85 3.94
CA THR A 127 1.06 -4.82 3.24
C THR A 127 2.47 -4.28 3.10
N LEU A 128 3.44 -5.18 3.18
CA LEU A 128 4.82 -4.90 2.85
C LEU A 128 5.01 -5.05 1.33
N VAL A 129 5.59 -4.02 0.73
CA VAL A 129 5.95 -3.95 -0.68
C VAL A 129 7.45 -4.10 -0.81
N LYS A 130 7.89 -5.08 -1.60
CA LYS A 130 9.30 -5.29 -1.95
C LYS A 130 9.50 -5.11 -3.44
N CYS A 131 10.45 -4.27 -3.83
CA CYS A 131 10.89 -4.17 -5.22
C CYS A 131 11.63 -5.44 -5.66
N CYS A 132 11.24 -6.02 -6.79
CA CYS A 132 11.91 -7.20 -7.37
C CYS A 132 13.21 -6.86 -8.09
N LYS A 133 13.36 -5.61 -8.54
CA LYS A 133 14.52 -5.09 -9.28
C LYS A 133 14.93 -3.73 -8.72
N ARG A 134 15.95 -3.10 -9.33
CA ARG A 134 16.41 -1.75 -8.97
C ARG A 134 15.24 -0.76 -8.96
N GLY A 135 14.90 -0.28 -7.77
CA GLY A 135 13.82 0.67 -7.53
C GLY A 135 13.61 0.88 -6.03
N SER A 136 13.19 2.07 -5.64
CA SER A 136 12.80 2.38 -4.26
C SER A 136 11.34 2.83 -4.28
N PRO A 137 10.46 2.22 -3.47
CA PRO A 137 9.14 2.76 -3.25
C PRO A 137 9.25 4.19 -2.73
N LYS A 138 8.40 5.07 -3.25
CA LYS A 138 8.21 6.43 -2.72
C LYS A 138 6.85 6.47 -2.04
N PRO A 139 6.60 7.42 -1.13
CA PRO A 139 5.25 7.65 -0.61
C PRO A 139 4.27 7.96 -1.75
N TYR A 140 3.03 7.48 -1.62
CA TYR A 140 1.93 7.65 -2.58
C TYR A 140 2.18 7.07 -3.98
N SER A 141 3.09 6.11 -4.11
CA SER A 141 3.21 5.29 -5.32
C SER A 141 1.99 4.39 -5.46
N ALA A 142 1.39 4.42 -6.65
CA ALA A 142 0.23 3.61 -6.97
C ALA A 142 0.64 2.18 -7.29
N ILE A 143 -0.15 1.22 -6.79
CA ILE A 143 0.04 -0.21 -7.03
C ILE A 143 -1.04 -0.68 -8.01
N HIS A 144 -0.61 -1.32 -9.08
CA HIS A 144 -1.46 -1.84 -10.15
C HIS A 144 -1.13 -3.32 -10.43
N LEU A 145 -2.01 -3.98 -11.17
CA LEU A 145 -1.71 -5.27 -11.78
C LEU A 145 -0.77 -5.08 -12.99
N MET A 146 0.21 -5.97 -13.16
CA MET A 146 1.27 -5.85 -14.16
C MET A 146 0.77 -5.75 -15.61
N ASP A 147 -0.30 -6.45 -15.95
CA ASP A 147 -0.84 -6.45 -17.31
C ASP A 147 -1.64 -5.18 -17.65
N TYR A 148 -1.97 -4.32 -16.67
CA TYR A 148 -2.93 -3.23 -16.88
C TYR A 148 -2.65 -1.99 -16.03
N SER A 149 -1.73 -1.14 -16.49
CA SER A 149 -1.55 0.22 -15.94
C SER A 149 -2.72 1.18 -16.25
N SER A 150 -3.69 0.75 -17.06
CA SER A 150 -4.94 1.47 -17.37
C SER A 150 -6.08 1.16 -16.39
N HIS A 151 -5.89 0.23 -15.45
CA HIS A 151 -6.89 -0.15 -14.45
C HIS A 151 -6.71 0.64 -13.14
N PRO A 152 -7.81 0.80 -12.35
CA PRO A 152 -7.77 1.53 -11.09
C PRO A 152 -6.67 0.97 -10.17
N ALA A 153 -6.03 1.87 -9.42
CA ALA A 153 -5.04 1.47 -8.44
C ALA A 153 -5.66 0.52 -7.42
N LEU A 154 -4.93 -0.55 -7.08
CA LEU A 154 -5.31 -1.51 -6.05
C LEU A 154 -4.88 -1.06 -4.65
N GLY A 155 -3.89 -0.19 -4.59
CA GLY A 155 -3.30 0.30 -3.36
C GLY A 155 -2.34 1.45 -3.58
N TYR A 156 -1.92 2.04 -2.46
CA TYR A 156 -0.92 3.10 -2.44
C TYR A 156 0.10 2.84 -1.33
N THR A 157 1.37 3.13 -1.62
CA THR A 157 2.41 3.13 -0.60
C THR A 157 2.21 4.30 0.36
N ILE A 158 2.24 4.03 1.66
CA ILE A 158 2.29 5.05 2.71
C ILE A 158 3.75 5.51 2.89
N LEU A 159 4.64 4.52 2.99
CA LEU A 159 6.05 4.68 3.29
C LEU A 159 6.87 3.87 2.30
N GLY A 160 8.06 4.35 2.01
CA GLY A 160 8.93 3.71 1.04
C GLY A 160 10.34 4.24 1.14
N GLY A 161 11.31 3.34 0.99
CA GLY A 161 12.72 3.67 1.04
C GLY A 161 13.60 2.50 0.62
N PHE A 162 14.90 2.75 0.55
CA PHE A 162 15.88 1.71 0.35
C PHE A 162 16.27 1.13 1.71
N HIS A 163 16.12 -0.18 1.89
CA HIS A 163 16.54 -0.84 3.12
C HIS A 163 17.97 -1.37 2.97
N PRO A 164 18.97 -0.81 3.67
CA PRO A 164 20.37 -1.20 3.50
C PRO A 164 20.62 -2.66 3.88
N GLY A 165 19.94 -3.16 4.92
CA GLY A 165 20.12 -4.54 5.40
C GLY A 165 19.68 -5.66 4.42
N VAL A 166 18.85 -5.34 3.42
CA VAL A 166 18.38 -6.32 2.42
C VAL A 166 18.79 -5.89 0.99
N ALA A 167 19.54 -4.79 0.89
CA ALA A 167 19.97 -4.17 -0.36
C ALA A 167 18.86 -4.01 -1.42
N SER A 168 17.62 -3.76 -0.99
CA SER A 168 16.46 -3.59 -1.87
C SER A 168 15.52 -2.50 -1.40
N GLY A 169 14.68 -2.02 -2.30
CA GLY A 169 13.61 -1.08 -1.99
C GLY A 169 12.46 -1.77 -1.27
N PHE A 170 12.10 -1.26 -0.09
CA PHE A 170 10.97 -1.72 0.70
C PHE A 170 10.03 -0.56 1.00
N GLY A 171 8.76 -0.88 1.20
CA GLY A 171 7.77 0.09 1.59
C GLY A 171 6.58 -0.56 2.26
N LEU A 172 5.76 0.25 2.89
CA LEU A 172 4.47 -0.15 3.43
C LEU A 172 3.38 0.44 2.55
N ALA A 173 2.37 -0.35 2.24
CA ALA A 173 1.25 0.06 1.41
C ALA A 173 -0.09 -0.40 1.97
N LEU A 174 -1.11 0.41 1.71
CA LEU A 174 -2.50 0.02 1.92
C LEU A 174 -3.05 -0.51 0.61
N ILE A 175 -3.64 -1.70 0.68
CA ILE A 175 -4.26 -2.38 -0.46
C ILE A 175 -5.72 -2.65 -0.15
N SER A 176 -6.59 -2.41 -1.13
CA SER A 176 -8.02 -2.70 -1.03
C SER A 176 -8.28 -4.20 -1.13
N LEU A 177 -8.91 -4.76 -0.10
CA LEU A 177 -9.31 -6.17 -0.09
C LEU A 177 -10.32 -6.46 -1.21
N ALA A 178 -11.29 -5.56 -1.40
CA ALA A 178 -12.26 -5.64 -2.48
C ALA A 178 -11.63 -5.52 -3.87
N GLY A 179 -10.64 -4.62 -4.01
CA GLY A 179 -9.87 -4.48 -5.25
C GLY A 179 -9.15 -5.77 -5.61
N LEU A 180 -8.51 -6.40 -4.62
CA LEU A 180 -7.80 -7.67 -4.81
C LEU A 180 -8.76 -8.84 -5.09
N ALA A 181 -9.92 -8.91 -4.41
CA ALA A 181 -10.97 -9.88 -4.70
C ALA A 181 -11.51 -9.74 -6.13
N LYS A 182 -11.74 -8.51 -6.59
CA LYS A 182 -12.15 -8.21 -7.97
C LYS A 182 -11.11 -8.68 -8.99
N CYS A 183 -9.81 -8.57 -8.69
CA CYS A 183 -8.76 -9.13 -9.54
C CYS A 183 -8.87 -10.65 -9.67
N PHE A 184 -9.19 -11.37 -8.60
CA PHE A 184 -9.39 -12.82 -8.68
C PHE A 184 -10.64 -13.21 -9.47
N GLU A 185 -11.72 -12.43 -9.37
CA GLU A 185 -12.93 -12.65 -10.18
C GLU A 185 -12.65 -12.47 -11.68
N LEU A 186 -11.87 -11.44 -12.03
CA LEU A 186 -11.51 -11.15 -13.41
C LEU A 186 -10.49 -12.15 -13.98
N TYR A 187 -9.59 -12.66 -13.14
CA TYR A 187 -8.49 -13.54 -13.56
C TYR A 187 -8.44 -14.83 -12.73
N PRO A 188 -9.45 -15.71 -12.85
CA PRO A 188 -9.62 -16.86 -11.95
C PRO A 188 -8.52 -17.91 -12.06
N ASN A 189 -7.78 -17.98 -13.17
CA ASN A 189 -6.77 -19.01 -13.44
C ASN A 189 -5.35 -18.46 -13.61
N THR A 190 -5.11 -17.18 -13.29
CA THR A 190 -3.82 -16.52 -13.53
C THR A 190 -3.16 -16.12 -12.21
N ALA A 191 -1.85 -16.31 -12.11
CA ALA A 191 -1.07 -15.73 -11.02
C ALA A 191 -1.05 -14.20 -11.15
N LEU A 192 -1.33 -13.48 -10.08
CA LEU A 192 -1.35 -12.02 -10.10
C LEU A 192 0.07 -11.48 -9.91
N SER A 193 0.53 -10.69 -10.87
CA SER A 193 1.77 -9.93 -10.77
C SER A 193 1.46 -8.46 -10.56
N PHE A 194 2.24 -7.79 -9.72
CA PHE A 194 1.99 -6.40 -9.33
C PHE A 194 3.12 -5.48 -9.78
N VAL A 195 2.74 -4.27 -10.15
CA VAL A 195 3.67 -3.19 -10.49
C VAL A 195 3.35 -1.95 -9.68
N MET A 196 4.39 -1.20 -9.38
CA MET A 196 4.32 0.09 -8.71
C MET A 196 4.65 1.20 -9.70
N LEU A 197 3.81 2.23 -9.76
CA LEU A 197 4.06 3.47 -10.47
C LEU A 197 4.38 4.56 -9.46
N CYS A 198 5.61 5.10 -9.53
CA CYS A 198 6.01 6.17 -8.64
C CYS A 198 5.45 7.52 -9.12
N PRO A 199 5.07 8.42 -8.18
CA PRO A 199 4.56 9.77 -8.45
C PRO A 199 5.29 10.58 -9.53
N GLU A 200 6.61 10.52 -9.47
CA GLU A 200 7.52 11.37 -10.24
C GLU A 200 8.08 10.64 -11.47
N SER A 201 7.66 9.40 -11.71
CA SER A 201 8.25 8.53 -12.72
C SER A 201 7.15 7.89 -13.57
N SER A 202 7.37 7.83 -14.88
CA SER A 202 6.55 7.02 -15.78
C SER A 202 6.96 5.53 -15.79
N LYS A 203 7.99 5.15 -15.02
CA LYS A 203 8.48 3.77 -14.98
C LYS A 203 7.65 2.92 -14.02
N LEU A 204 7.27 1.75 -14.51
CA LEU A 204 6.65 0.68 -13.72
C LEU A 204 7.73 -0.20 -13.10
N TYR A 205 7.63 -0.42 -11.80
CA TYR A 205 8.55 -1.28 -11.04
C TYR A 205 7.82 -2.56 -10.63
N PRO A 206 8.33 -3.75 -10.99
CA PRO A 206 7.74 -5.00 -10.52
C PRO A 206 7.94 -5.13 -9.01
N ILE A 207 6.87 -5.47 -8.30
CA ILE A 207 6.86 -5.59 -6.83
C ILE A 207 6.29 -6.94 -6.38
N LYS A 208 6.67 -7.34 -5.17
CA LYS A 208 6.04 -8.42 -4.41
C LYS A 208 5.32 -7.83 -3.20
N LEU A 209 4.15 -8.38 -2.92
CA LEU A 209 3.32 -8.04 -1.79
C LEU A 209 3.41 -9.16 -0.76
N SER A 210 3.49 -8.79 0.51
CA SER A 210 3.48 -9.71 1.64
C SER A 210 2.75 -9.09 2.81
N LEU A 211 2.21 -9.90 3.72
CA LEU A 211 1.68 -9.38 4.96
C LEU A 211 2.81 -8.79 5.80
N ALA A 212 2.50 -7.67 6.43
CA ALA A 212 3.37 -6.97 7.35
C ALA A 212 4.07 -7.92 8.34
N ASP A 213 3.33 -8.77 9.05
CA ASP A 213 3.90 -9.64 10.10
C ASP A 213 4.68 -10.87 9.60
N SER A 214 4.75 -11.14 8.30
CA SER A 214 5.18 -12.46 7.77
C SER A 214 6.69 -12.63 7.53
N PHE A 215 7.52 -11.58 7.65
CA PHE A 215 8.99 -11.70 7.49
C PHE A 215 9.76 -11.93 8.80
N THR A 216 9.11 -11.89 9.96
CA THR A 216 9.76 -12.14 11.27
C THR A 216 10.03 -13.61 11.55
N GLN A 217 9.57 -14.54 10.71
CA GLN A 217 9.79 -15.99 10.89
C GLN A 217 10.87 -16.60 9.99
N SER A 218 11.61 -15.79 9.22
CA SER A 218 12.72 -16.31 8.40
C SER A 218 14.00 -15.49 8.58
N TYR A 219 14.55 -15.59 9.79
CA TYR A 219 15.98 -15.46 10.08
C TYR A 219 16.37 -16.49 11.13
#